data_AF-A0A399Q2I3-F1
#
_entry.id   AF-A0A399Q2I3-F1
#
_cell.length_a   1.000
_cell.length_b   1.000
_cell.length_c   1.000
_cell.angle_alpha   90.00
_cell.angle_beta   90.00
_cell.angle_gamma   90.00
#
_symmetry.space_group_name_H-M   'P 1'
#
loop_
_entity.id
_entity.type
_entity.pdbx_description
1 polymer ?
#
loop_
_entity_poly.entity_id
_entity_poly.type
_entity_poly.pdbx_seq_one_letter_code
_entity_poly.pdbx_strand_id
1 'polypeptide(L)'
;MGRSPLAGTGSAARVSRGVLWSALAIAVLVLLAVAAAAVVSAVETLRTGVVHTSLEMRGSLPAEADAGPADLRSGAYRTAEVAVGELPGGIVALHVARIALDASVGIALAGTVAILARRLLRPDPLARRLSLVVTLAGGTVMIAALLSLGARTGVAWMVGDALNDPDVGLDGFWPVVAEVDGSTIALGFALMIVGLVVEHGETLQRDTRGLV
;
A
#
# COMPACT_ATOMS: atom_id res chain seq x y z
N MET A 1 3.46 -21.96 34.87
CA MET A 1 4.04 -22.04 33.50
C MET A 1 3.03 -22.69 32.57
N GLY A 2 2.26 -21.89 31.81
CA GLY A 2 1.23 -22.40 30.90
C GLY A 2 1.87 -22.96 29.62
N ARG A 3 1.61 -24.23 29.30
CA ARG A 3 2.01 -24.83 28.02
C ARG A 3 1.33 -24.07 26.89
N SER A 4 2.10 -23.57 25.93
CA SER A 4 1.55 -22.95 24.72
C SER A 4 0.59 -23.94 24.03
N PRO A 5 -0.62 -23.52 23.59
CA PRO A 5 -1.58 -24.40 22.90
C PRO A 5 -1.01 -25.01 21.61
N LEU A 6 0.11 -24.50 21.11
CA LEU A 6 0.85 -25.03 19.97
C LEU A 6 1.89 -26.10 20.33
N ALA A 7 2.05 -26.46 21.61
CA ALA A 7 3.01 -27.49 22.06
C ALA A 7 2.44 -28.92 22.04
N GLY A 8 1.14 -29.08 21.80
CA GLY A 8 0.48 -30.40 21.70
C GLY A 8 0.73 -31.10 20.36
N THR A 9 0.67 -32.43 20.36
CA THR A 9 0.75 -33.29 19.16
C THR A 9 -0.61 -33.56 18.49
N GLY A 10 -1.69 -32.98 19.04
CA GLY A 10 -3.06 -33.13 18.54
C GLY A 10 -3.27 -32.55 17.13
N SER A 11 -4.31 -33.03 16.44
CA SER A 11 -4.67 -32.60 15.08
C SER A 11 -4.83 -31.08 14.96
N ALA A 12 -5.44 -30.42 15.95
CA ALA A 12 -5.61 -28.97 15.99
C ALA A 12 -4.29 -28.18 15.98
N ALA A 13 -3.26 -28.69 16.67
CA ALA A 13 -1.93 -28.05 16.70
C ALA A 13 -1.15 -28.26 15.39
N ARG A 14 -1.39 -29.37 14.67
CA ARG A 14 -0.85 -29.59 13.32
C ARG A 14 -1.51 -28.68 12.28
N VAL A 15 -2.83 -28.54 12.34
CA VAL A 15 -3.59 -27.67 11.44
C VAL A 15 -3.17 -26.21 11.61
N SER A 16 -3.09 -25.71 12.85
CA SER A 16 -2.67 -24.33 13.12
C SER A 16 -1.24 -24.04 12.66
N ARG A 17 -0.30 -24.97 12.86
CA ARG A 17 1.07 -24.84 12.31
C ARG A 17 1.08 -24.81 10.78
N GLY A 18 0.26 -25.63 10.12
CA GLY A 18 0.10 -25.62 8.66
C GLY A 18 -0.42 -24.28 8.13
N VAL A 19 -1.41 -23.71 8.80
CA VAL A 19 -1.94 -22.36 8.49
C VAL A 19 -0.86 -21.29 8.68
N LEU A 20 -0.08 -21.34 9.75
CA LEU A 20 0.98 -20.36 9.98
C LEU A 20 2.13 -20.48 8.97
N TRP A 21 2.50 -21.71 8.57
CA TRP A 21 3.52 -21.92 7.54
C TRP A 21 3.06 -21.45 6.15
N SER A 22 1.80 -21.71 5.79
CA SER A 22 1.23 -21.21 4.54
C SER A 22 1.14 -19.69 4.54
N ALA A 23 0.66 -19.07 5.63
CA ALA A 23 0.64 -17.62 5.78
C ALA A 23 2.05 -17.01 5.66
N LEU A 24 3.07 -17.63 6.27
CA LEU A 24 4.46 -17.21 6.14
C LEU A 24 4.96 -17.31 4.69
N ALA A 25 4.72 -18.44 4.02
CA ALA A 25 5.14 -18.66 2.65
C ALA A 25 4.49 -17.65 1.70
N ILE A 26 3.18 -17.43 1.83
CA ILE A 26 2.43 -16.45 1.04
C ILE A 26 2.97 -15.04 1.29
N ALA A 27 3.18 -14.66 2.55
CA ALA A 27 3.71 -13.34 2.89
C ALA A 27 5.09 -13.08 2.28
N VAL A 28 5.99 -14.07 2.31
CA VAL A 28 7.31 -13.96 1.67
C VAL A 28 7.19 -13.86 0.16
N LEU A 29 6.30 -14.64 -0.47
CA LEU A 29 6.07 -14.58 -1.91
C LEU A 29 5.52 -13.20 -2.34
N VAL A 30 4.55 -12.66 -1.60
CA VAL A 30 4.01 -11.31 -1.87
C VAL A 30 5.10 -10.26 -1.71
N LEU A 31 5.92 -10.33 -0.66
CA LEU A 31 7.03 -9.39 -0.45
C LEU A 31 7.99 -9.40 -1.66
N LEU A 32 8.38 -10.58 -2.13
CA LEU A 32 9.27 -10.73 -3.28
C LEU A 32 8.62 -10.23 -4.57
N ALA A 33 7.35 -10.54 -4.79
CA ALA A 33 6.60 -10.10 -5.97
C ALA A 33 6.48 -8.57 -6.02
N VAL A 34 6.14 -7.92 -4.89
CA VAL A 34 6.05 -6.46 -4.78
C VAL A 34 7.41 -5.81 -5.03
N ALA A 35 8.48 -6.34 -4.43
CA ALA A 35 9.83 -5.81 -4.63
C ALA A 35 10.28 -5.95 -6.10
N ALA A 36 10.05 -7.12 -6.71
CA ALA A 36 10.40 -7.36 -8.11
C ALA A 36 9.61 -6.44 -9.05
N ALA A 37 8.29 -6.32 -8.87
CA ALA A 37 7.44 -5.46 -9.69
C ALA A 37 7.86 -3.99 -9.59
N ALA A 38 8.20 -3.51 -8.38
CA ALA A 38 8.67 -2.15 -8.17
C ALA A 38 10.01 -1.88 -8.87
N VAL A 39 10.97 -2.81 -8.77
CA VAL A 39 12.26 -2.69 -9.45
C VAL A 39 12.08 -2.70 -10.96
N VAL A 40 11.28 -3.62 -11.50
CA VAL A 40 11.01 -3.69 -12.94
C VAL A 40 10.39 -2.39 -13.43
N SER A 41 9.35 -1.90 -12.74
CA SER A 41 8.65 -0.67 -13.11
C SER A 41 9.57 0.55 -13.04
N ALA A 42 10.39 0.66 -11.99
CA ALA A 42 11.36 1.74 -11.83
C ALA A 42 12.43 1.73 -12.92
N VAL A 43 13.00 0.55 -13.23
CA VAL A 43 14.02 0.38 -14.28
C VAL A 43 13.43 0.69 -15.65
N GLU A 44 12.21 0.24 -15.94
CA GLU A 44 11.52 0.53 -17.18
C GLU A 44 11.26 2.03 -17.35
N THR A 45 10.77 2.70 -16.30
CA THR A 45 10.56 4.15 -16.29
C THR A 45 11.88 4.89 -16.55
N LEU A 46 12.97 4.50 -15.88
CA LEU A 46 14.28 5.14 -16.05
C LEU A 46 14.87 4.90 -17.45
N ARG A 47 14.62 3.73 -18.03
CA ARG A 47 15.16 3.35 -19.34
C ARG A 47 14.40 4.03 -20.48
N THR A 48 13.08 4.09 -20.37
CA THR A 48 12.19 4.59 -21.44
C THR A 48 11.90 6.08 -21.29
N GLY A 49 12.04 6.64 -20.09
CA GLY A 49 11.55 7.98 -19.77
C GLY A 49 10.03 8.10 -19.78
N VAL A 50 9.31 6.98 -19.92
CA VAL A 50 7.86 6.96 -19.99
C VAL A 50 7.29 6.79 -18.58
N VAL A 51 6.41 7.72 -18.21
CA VAL A 51 5.69 7.71 -16.93
C VAL A 51 4.27 7.22 -17.18
N HIS A 52 3.92 6.10 -16.56
CA HIS A 52 2.56 5.60 -16.51
C HIS A 52 1.83 6.21 -15.32
N THR A 53 0.83 7.06 -15.58
CA THR A 53 0.06 7.69 -14.51
C THR A 53 -1.41 7.80 -14.88
N SER A 54 -2.25 7.87 -13.86
CA SER A 54 -3.65 8.25 -14.02
C SER A 54 -3.75 9.76 -13.91
N LEU A 55 -4.42 10.39 -14.85
CA LEU A 55 -4.80 11.80 -14.81
C LEU A 55 -6.31 11.91 -14.64
N GLU A 56 -6.75 12.94 -13.93
CA GLU A 56 -8.17 13.30 -13.96
C GLU A 56 -8.54 13.84 -15.34
N MET A 57 -9.76 13.57 -15.78
CA MET A 57 -10.29 14.04 -17.04
C MET A 57 -11.69 14.61 -16.83
N ARG A 58 -12.03 15.66 -17.58
CA ARG A 58 -13.40 16.18 -17.68
C ARG A 58 -13.87 16.00 -19.11
N GLY A 59 -14.41 14.82 -19.41
CA GLY A 59 -14.90 14.47 -20.75
C GLY A 59 -16.29 13.84 -20.70
N SER A 60 -17.15 14.21 -21.66
CA SER A 60 -18.39 13.48 -21.91
C SER A 60 -18.10 12.08 -22.46
N LEU A 61 -19.00 11.14 -22.22
CA LEU A 61 -18.92 9.83 -22.85
C LEU A 61 -19.11 9.95 -24.37
N PRO A 62 -18.48 9.06 -25.16
CA PRO A 62 -18.65 9.04 -26.61
C PRO A 62 -20.05 8.51 -26.93
N ALA A 63 -20.60 8.88 -28.09
CA ALA A 63 -21.97 8.53 -28.46
C ALA A 63 -22.18 7.00 -28.55
N GLU A 64 -21.12 6.26 -28.86
CA GLU A 64 -21.11 4.80 -28.91
C GLU A 64 -21.35 4.14 -27.55
N ALA A 65 -21.11 4.86 -26.43
CA ALA A 65 -21.36 4.36 -25.08
C ALA A 65 -22.85 4.19 -24.77
N ASP A 66 -23.74 4.78 -25.57
CA ASP A 66 -25.21 4.72 -25.43
C ASP A 66 -25.88 4.02 -26.62
N ALA A 67 -25.14 3.18 -27.36
CA ALA A 67 -25.67 2.46 -28.52
C ALA A 67 -26.45 1.17 -28.17
N GLY A 68 -26.52 0.83 -26.87
CA GLY A 68 -27.16 -0.40 -26.38
C GLY A 68 -28.68 -0.28 -26.21
N PRO A 69 -29.36 -1.38 -25.85
CA PRO A 69 -30.80 -1.37 -25.57
C PRO A 69 -31.16 -0.75 -24.21
N ALA A 70 -30.18 -0.34 -23.41
CA ALA A 70 -30.36 0.27 -22.08
C ALA A 70 -30.12 1.77 -22.15
N ASP A 71 -30.95 2.54 -21.43
CA ASP A 71 -30.93 4.01 -21.40
C ASP A 71 -29.87 4.55 -20.42
N LEU A 72 -28.84 5.22 -20.94
CA LEU A 72 -27.80 5.86 -20.14
C LEU A 72 -28.24 7.25 -19.64
N ARG A 73 -28.75 7.30 -18.40
CA ARG A 73 -29.26 8.57 -17.82
C ARG A 73 -28.20 9.61 -17.50
N SER A 74 -26.97 9.18 -17.21
CA SER A 74 -25.85 10.07 -16.90
C SER A 74 -24.52 9.32 -16.96
N GLY A 75 -23.49 9.93 -17.53
CA GLY A 75 -22.13 9.41 -17.44
C GLY A 75 -21.09 10.38 -17.97
N ALA A 76 -19.88 10.29 -17.43
CA ALA A 76 -18.73 11.10 -17.81
C ALA A 76 -17.46 10.28 -17.57
N TYR A 77 -16.42 10.58 -18.34
CA TYR A 77 -15.08 10.12 -17.99
C TYR A 77 -14.53 10.98 -16.85
N ARG A 78 -13.92 10.31 -15.87
CA ARG A 78 -13.34 10.93 -14.67
C ARG A 78 -11.83 10.78 -14.59
N THR A 79 -11.29 9.66 -15.06
CA THR A 79 -9.88 9.35 -15.02
C THR A 79 -9.44 8.73 -16.34
N ALA A 80 -8.20 9.02 -16.75
CA ALA A 80 -7.54 8.41 -17.90
C ALA A 80 -6.19 7.85 -17.46
N GLU A 81 -5.91 6.61 -17.83
CA GLU A 81 -4.58 6.03 -17.68
C GLU A 81 -3.75 6.40 -18.91
N VAL A 82 -2.64 7.09 -18.68
CA VAL A 82 -1.80 7.64 -19.75
C VAL A 82 -0.35 7.21 -19.55
N ALA A 83 0.34 7.01 -20.68
CA ALA A 83 1.77 6.78 -20.74
C ALA A 83 2.41 7.98 -21.43
N VAL A 84 3.20 8.75 -20.69
CA VAL A 84 3.73 10.04 -21.17
C VAL A 84 5.24 9.98 -21.22
N GLY A 85 5.80 10.22 -22.41
CA GLY A 85 7.24 10.30 -22.66
C GLY A 85 7.75 11.73 -22.72
N GLU A 86 9.06 11.89 -22.94
CA GLU A 86 9.73 13.20 -23.12
C GLU A 86 9.57 14.18 -21.95
N LEU A 87 9.32 13.64 -20.75
CA LEU A 87 9.15 14.43 -19.54
C LEU A 87 10.51 14.90 -18.97
N PRO A 88 10.55 16.07 -18.30
CA PRO A 88 11.69 16.49 -17.52
C PRO A 88 12.13 15.42 -16.51
N GLY A 89 13.46 15.24 -16.36
CA GLY A 89 14.02 14.22 -15.47
C GLY A 89 13.58 14.33 -14.01
N GLY A 90 13.17 15.52 -13.55
CA GLY A 90 12.59 15.72 -12.22
C GLY A 90 11.26 14.98 -12.03
N ILE A 91 10.39 14.96 -13.05
CA ILE A 91 9.11 14.24 -13.02
C ILE A 91 9.36 12.74 -12.99
N VAL A 92 10.28 12.26 -13.82
CA VAL A 92 10.70 10.86 -13.88
C VAL A 92 11.26 10.41 -12.52
N ALA A 93 12.15 11.21 -11.91
CA ALA A 93 12.72 10.90 -10.60
C ALA A 93 11.65 10.85 -9.49
N LEU A 94 10.71 11.79 -9.49
CA LEU A 94 9.60 11.81 -8.53
C LEU A 94 8.68 10.59 -8.73
N HIS A 95 8.43 10.18 -9.97
CA HIS A 95 7.64 8.98 -10.27
C HIS A 95 8.33 7.70 -9.78
N VAL A 96 9.65 7.58 -9.98
CA VAL A 96 10.42 6.46 -9.43
C VAL A 96 10.39 6.46 -7.90
N ALA A 97 10.50 7.62 -7.26
CA ALA A 97 10.39 7.73 -5.81
C ALA A 97 9.00 7.29 -5.31
N ARG A 98 7.93 7.67 -6.03
CA ARG A 98 6.57 7.19 -5.75
C ARG A 98 6.47 5.67 -5.85
N ILE A 99 6.99 5.05 -6.91
CA ILE A 99 7.00 3.57 -7.06
C ILE A 99 7.67 2.92 -5.84
N ALA A 100 8.80 3.46 -5.38
CA ALA A 100 9.49 2.95 -4.21
C ALA A 100 8.66 3.10 -2.92
N LEU A 101 7.97 4.23 -2.74
CA LEU A 101 7.09 4.47 -1.60
C LEU A 101 5.89 3.50 -1.60
N ASP A 102 5.22 3.32 -2.73
CA ASP A 102 4.11 2.36 -2.88
C ASP A 102 4.59 0.92 -2.58
N ALA A 103 5.75 0.53 -3.11
CA ALA A 103 6.34 -0.77 -2.84
C ALA A 103 6.67 -0.96 -1.36
N SER A 104 7.16 0.10 -0.68
CA SER A 104 7.51 0.03 0.73
C SER A 104 6.31 -0.27 1.63
N VAL A 105 5.11 0.21 1.27
CA VAL A 105 3.85 -0.12 1.95
C VAL A 105 3.57 -1.61 1.85
N GLY A 106 3.58 -2.16 0.63
CA GLY A 106 3.34 -3.59 0.40
C GLY A 106 4.37 -4.47 1.11
N ILE A 107 5.64 -4.09 1.08
CA ILE A 107 6.74 -4.79 1.77
C ILE A 107 6.54 -4.73 3.29
N ALA A 108 6.16 -3.58 3.86
CA ALA A 108 5.94 -3.44 5.29
C ALA A 108 4.77 -4.31 5.77
N LEU A 109 3.66 -4.35 5.02
CA LEU A 109 2.49 -5.17 5.34
C LEU A 109 2.82 -6.67 5.25
N ALA A 110 3.40 -7.12 4.13
CA ALA A 110 3.79 -8.51 3.95
C ALA A 110 4.86 -8.94 4.98
N GLY A 111 5.84 -8.07 5.26
CA GLY A 111 6.85 -8.28 6.28
C GLY A 111 6.27 -8.45 7.68
N THR A 112 5.26 -7.66 8.03
CA THR A 112 4.55 -7.77 9.32
C THR A 112 3.89 -9.13 9.48
N VAL A 113 3.16 -9.59 8.45
CA VAL A 113 2.53 -10.92 8.45
C VAL A 113 3.59 -12.02 8.57
N ALA A 114 4.69 -11.93 7.82
CA ALA A 114 5.77 -12.89 7.89
C ALA A 114 6.42 -12.95 9.29
N ILE A 115 6.66 -11.79 9.92
CA ILE A 115 7.22 -11.73 11.28
C ILE A 115 6.25 -12.33 12.29
N LEU A 116 4.95 -12.01 12.21
CA LEU A 116 3.92 -12.56 13.09
C LEU A 116 3.82 -14.08 12.95
N ALA A 117 3.73 -14.60 11.72
CA ALA A 117 3.63 -16.03 11.44
C ALA A 117 4.88 -16.78 11.95
N ARG A 118 6.08 -16.25 11.68
CA ARG A 118 7.35 -16.85 12.13
C ARG A 118 7.47 -16.90 13.65
N ARG A 119 7.02 -15.87 14.35
CA ARG A 119 7.05 -15.83 15.83
C ARG A 119 6.01 -16.75 16.47
N LEU A 120 4.82 -16.88 15.88
CA LEU A 120 3.84 -17.86 16.36
C LEU A 120 4.35 -19.30 16.18
N LEU A 121 5.16 -19.55 15.15
CA LEU A 121 5.81 -20.84 14.92
C LEU A 121 7.01 -21.12 15.84
N ARG A 122 7.73 -20.08 16.28
CA ARG A 122 8.90 -20.18 17.19
C ARG A 122 8.62 -19.37 18.47
N PRO A 123 8.14 -20.01 19.56
CA PRO A 123 7.86 -19.32 20.80
C PRO A 123 9.17 -18.93 21.51
N ASP A 124 9.80 -17.84 21.07
CA ASP A 124 10.89 -17.20 21.79
C ASP A 124 10.33 -16.26 22.88
N PRO A 125 10.89 -16.23 24.10
CA PRO A 125 10.36 -15.50 25.26
C PRO A 125 10.46 -13.96 25.17
N LEU A 126 10.84 -13.38 24.04
CA LEU A 126 10.92 -11.93 23.81
C LEU A 126 9.59 -11.35 23.26
N ALA A 127 8.47 -11.67 23.94
CA ALA A 127 7.12 -11.16 23.63
C ALA A 127 7.07 -9.62 23.53
N ARG A 128 7.91 -8.94 24.31
CA ARG A 128 8.07 -7.47 24.41
C ARG A 128 8.36 -6.73 23.10
N ARG A 129 8.63 -7.43 21.99
CA ARG A 129 8.99 -6.85 20.68
C ARG A 129 7.89 -7.00 19.63
N LEU A 130 6.70 -7.53 19.95
CA LEU A 130 5.64 -7.76 18.96
C LEU A 130 4.82 -6.48 18.70
N SER A 131 4.34 -5.84 19.77
CA SER A 131 3.64 -4.55 19.69
C SER A 131 4.51 -3.50 18.99
N LEU A 132 5.79 -3.42 19.36
CA LEU A 132 6.75 -2.49 18.78
C LEU A 132 6.92 -2.72 17.26
N VAL A 133 6.94 -3.98 16.79
CA VAL A 133 7.02 -4.30 15.36
C VAL A 133 5.74 -3.90 14.63
N VAL A 134 4.57 -4.18 15.20
CA VAL A 134 3.28 -3.83 14.58
C VAL A 134 3.09 -2.31 14.54
N THR A 135 3.43 -1.61 15.62
CA THR A 135 3.33 -0.15 15.71
C THR A 135 4.34 0.54 14.77
N LEU A 136 5.58 0.05 14.69
CA LEU A 136 6.55 0.55 13.71
C LEU A 136 6.09 0.29 12.28
N ALA A 137 5.59 -0.90 11.99
CA ALA A 137 5.07 -1.22 10.66
C ALA A 137 3.88 -0.34 10.28
N GLY A 138 2.92 -0.13 11.20
CA GLY A 138 1.80 0.79 11.00
C GLY A 138 2.27 2.23 10.75
N GLY A 139 3.23 2.71 11.53
CA GLY A 139 3.83 4.03 11.34
C GLY A 139 4.56 4.17 10.01
N THR A 140 5.35 3.16 9.62
CA THR A 140 6.03 3.11 8.31
C THR A 140 5.03 3.12 7.17
N VAL A 141 3.97 2.29 7.25
CA VAL A 141 2.89 2.25 6.24
C VAL A 141 2.21 3.61 6.13
N MET A 142 1.89 4.26 7.25
CA MET A 142 1.24 5.56 7.26
C MET A 142 2.13 6.65 6.62
N ILE A 143 3.40 6.74 7.02
CA ILE A 143 4.34 7.71 6.46
C ILE A 143 4.55 7.46 4.96
N ALA A 144 4.78 6.21 4.57
CA ALA A 144 4.96 5.85 3.17
C ALA A 144 3.72 6.14 2.33
N ALA A 145 2.52 5.86 2.85
CA ALA A 145 1.26 6.16 2.18
C ALA A 145 1.04 7.66 1.99
N LEU A 146 1.35 8.48 3.01
CA LEU A 146 1.24 9.94 2.92
C LEU A 146 2.23 10.52 1.90
N LEU A 147 3.48 10.09 1.96
CA LEU A 147 4.50 10.52 1.00
C LEU A 147 4.17 10.06 -0.41
N SER A 148 3.66 8.82 -0.57
CA SER A 148 3.25 8.31 -1.88
C SER A 148 2.07 9.09 -2.44
N LEU A 149 1.07 9.41 -1.62
CA LEU A 149 -0.06 10.26 -2.03
C LEU A 149 0.41 11.62 -2.53
N GLY A 150 1.33 12.26 -1.80
CA GLY A 150 1.95 13.52 -2.21
C GLY A 150 2.71 13.38 -3.53
N ALA A 151 3.54 12.35 -3.67
CA ALA A 151 4.30 12.11 -4.89
C ALA A 151 3.39 11.76 -6.09
N ARG A 152 2.33 10.99 -5.88
CA ARG A 152 1.29 10.68 -6.89
C ARG A 152 0.61 11.93 -7.40
N THR A 153 0.16 12.77 -6.46
CA THR A 153 -0.49 14.04 -6.77
C THR A 153 0.47 14.98 -7.52
N GLY A 154 1.71 15.11 -7.03
CA GLY A 154 2.74 15.91 -7.67
C GLY A 154 3.05 15.44 -9.09
N VAL A 155 3.24 14.13 -9.31
CA VAL A 155 3.47 13.58 -10.65
C VAL A 155 2.28 13.86 -11.56
N ALA A 156 1.04 13.62 -11.11
CA ALA A 156 -0.15 13.87 -11.92
C ALA A 156 -0.28 15.35 -12.31
N TRP A 157 -0.02 16.28 -11.39
CA TRP A 157 -0.02 17.71 -11.68
C TRP A 157 1.08 18.11 -12.65
N MET A 158 2.33 17.68 -12.42
CA MET A 158 3.45 18.02 -13.30
C MET A 158 3.29 17.43 -14.71
N VAL A 159 2.74 16.22 -14.82
CA VAL A 159 2.43 15.60 -16.11
C VAL A 159 1.27 16.31 -16.79
N GLY A 160 0.21 16.67 -16.07
CA GLY A 160 -0.90 17.45 -16.61
C GLY A 160 -0.47 18.82 -17.12
N ASP A 161 0.37 19.53 -16.35
CA ASP A 161 0.98 20.81 -16.74
C ASP A 161 1.85 20.66 -17.99
N ALA A 162 2.68 19.61 -18.07
CA ALA A 162 3.51 19.33 -19.24
C ALA A 162 2.70 18.96 -20.50
N LEU A 163 1.48 18.46 -20.35
CA LEU A 163 0.59 18.09 -21.46
C LEU A 163 -0.34 19.23 -21.90
N ASN A 164 -0.61 20.20 -21.03
CA ASN A 164 -1.46 21.33 -21.35
C ASN A 164 -0.69 22.40 -22.13
N ASP A 165 -1.39 23.12 -23.00
CA ASP A 165 -0.81 24.26 -23.72
C ASP A 165 -0.46 25.38 -22.72
N PRO A 166 0.80 25.89 -22.71
CA PRO A 166 1.21 26.96 -21.82
C PRO A 166 0.33 28.21 -21.91
N ASP A 167 -0.27 28.48 -23.07
CA ASP A 167 -1.08 29.67 -23.32
C ASP A 167 -2.48 29.57 -22.69
N VAL A 168 -2.96 28.35 -22.42
CA VAL A 168 -4.27 28.08 -21.80
C VAL A 168 -4.15 28.01 -20.27
N GLY A 169 -2.96 27.75 -19.74
CA GLY A 169 -2.70 27.69 -18.31
C GLY A 169 -3.53 26.62 -17.59
N LEU A 170 -4.14 26.98 -16.46
CA LEU A 170 -4.88 26.05 -15.58
C LEU A 170 -6.23 25.59 -16.14
N ASP A 171 -6.71 26.21 -17.22
CA ASP A 171 -7.96 25.85 -17.91
C ASP A 171 -7.75 24.82 -19.04
N GLY A 172 -6.58 24.18 -19.08
CA GLY A 172 -6.24 23.14 -20.03
C GLY A 172 -7.11 21.89 -19.94
N PHE A 173 -7.01 21.02 -20.95
CA PHE A 173 -7.81 19.79 -21.05
C PHE A 173 -7.61 18.85 -19.86
N TRP A 174 -6.37 18.77 -19.34
CA TRP A 174 -6.05 17.97 -18.16
C TRP A 174 -6.26 18.80 -16.89
N PRO A 175 -7.35 18.60 -16.14
CA PRO A 175 -7.59 19.33 -14.90
C PRO A 175 -6.47 19.02 -13.89
N VAL A 176 -5.94 20.08 -13.29
CA VAL A 176 -4.96 19.99 -12.18
C VAL A 176 -5.73 19.73 -10.87
N VAL A 177 -6.40 18.59 -10.81
CA VAL A 177 -7.19 18.15 -9.65
C VAL A 177 -6.69 16.77 -9.22
N ALA A 178 -6.71 16.54 -7.91
CA ALA A 178 -6.15 15.35 -7.30
C ALA A 178 -7.23 14.55 -6.56
N GLU A 179 -7.50 13.35 -7.05
CA GLU A 179 -8.33 12.39 -6.33
C GLU A 179 -7.53 11.77 -5.20
N VAL A 180 -7.93 12.10 -3.97
CA VAL A 180 -7.30 11.60 -2.75
C VAL A 180 -8.04 10.35 -2.28
N ASP A 181 -7.44 9.18 -2.49
CA ASP A 181 -7.88 7.95 -1.85
C ASP A 181 -7.20 7.81 -0.48
N GLY A 182 -7.98 8.06 0.58
CA GLY A 182 -7.54 7.96 1.97
C GLY A 182 -7.52 6.54 2.54
N SER A 183 -7.92 5.52 1.79
CA SER A 183 -8.08 4.15 2.29
C SER A 183 -6.79 3.55 2.85
N THR A 184 -5.66 3.76 2.16
CA THR A 184 -4.34 3.26 2.59
C THR A 184 -3.85 3.96 3.87
N ILE A 185 -4.14 5.26 4.02
CA ILE A 185 -3.82 6.01 5.24
C ILE A 185 -4.65 5.48 6.41
N ALA A 186 -5.94 5.27 6.20
CA ALA A 186 -6.84 4.69 7.19
C ALA A 186 -6.39 3.28 7.62
N LEU A 187 -5.90 2.46 6.68
CA LEU A 187 -5.33 1.16 6.97
C LEU A 187 -4.07 1.25 7.85
N GLY A 188 -3.14 2.15 7.53
CA GLY A 188 -1.94 2.39 8.35
C GLY A 188 -2.30 2.82 9.78
N PHE A 189 -3.27 3.72 9.91
CA PHE A 189 -3.79 4.16 11.20
C PHE A 189 -4.46 3.02 12.00
N ALA A 190 -5.27 2.19 11.34
CA ALA A 190 -5.89 1.03 11.96
C ALA A 190 -4.85 0.04 12.51
N LEU A 191 -3.76 -0.20 11.77
CA LEU A 191 -2.66 -1.07 12.22
C LEU A 191 -1.92 -0.50 13.44
N MET A 192 -1.72 0.82 13.50
CA MET A 192 -1.15 1.47 14.67
C MET A 192 -2.04 1.29 15.91
N ILE A 193 -3.36 1.45 15.78
CA ILE A 193 -4.30 1.22 16.88
C ILE A 193 -4.22 -0.23 17.36
N VAL A 194 -4.20 -1.20 16.43
CA VAL A 194 -4.05 -2.63 16.78
C VAL A 194 -2.76 -2.88 17.55
N GLY A 195 -1.64 -2.30 17.12
CA GLY A 195 -0.36 -2.39 17.84
C GLY A 195 -0.44 -1.85 19.27
N LEU A 196 -1.07 -0.68 19.45
CA LEU A 196 -1.26 -0.04 20.74
C LEU A 196 -2.17 -0.86 21.68
N VAL A 197 -3.27 -1.41 21.16
CA VAL A 197 -4.19 -2.26 21.94
C VAL A 197 -3.49 -3.52 22.42
N VAL A 198 -2.66 -4.14 21.58
CA VAL A 198 -1.87 -5.31 21.97
C VAL A 198 -0.88 -4.95 23.09
N GLU A 199 -0.20 -3.82 23.00
CA GLU A 199 0.73 -3.34 24.05
C GLU A 199 0.01 -3.10 25.39
N HIS A 200 -1.17 -2.47 25.34
CA HIS A 200 -1.97 -2.20 26.53
C HIS A 200 -2.47 -3.51 27.16
N GLY A 201 -2.92 -4.47 26.35
CA GLY A 201 -3.32 -5.80 26.81
C GLY A 201 -2.18 -6.58 27.47
N GLU A 202 -0.97 -6.52 26.91
CA GLU A 202 0.23 -7.11 27.52
C GLU A 202 0.58 -6.47 28.87
N THR A 203 0.39 -5.16 29.00
CA THR A 203 0.62 -4.43 30.26
C THR A 203 -0.37 -4.88 31.34
N LEU A 204 -1.66 -4.93 31.02
CA LEU A 204 -2.70 -5.36 31.96
C LEU A 204 -2.51 -6.81 32.43
N GLN A 205 -2.09 -7.73 31.55
CA GLN A 205 -1.78 -9.11 31.91
C GLN A 205 -0.55 -9.24 32.82
N ARG A 206 0.37 -8.27 32.78
CA ARG A 206 1.55 -8.24 33.65
C ARG A 206 1.16 -7.85 35.06
N ASP A 207 0.34 -6.82 35.21
CA ASP A 207 -0.09 -6.31 36.52
C ASP A 207 -0.96 -7.33 37.26
N THR A 208 -1.79 -8.09 36.54
CA THR A 208 -2.55 -9.20 37.14
C THR A 208 -1.70 -10.39 37.55
N ARG A 209 -0.57 -10.66 36.89
CA ARG A 209 0.37 -11.72 37.29
C ARG A 209 1.29 -11.33 38.45
N GLY A 210 1.43 -10.03 38.74
CA GLY A 210 2.17 -9.53 39.91
C GLY A 210 1.38 -9.56 41.22
N LEU A 211 0.07 -9.84 41.16
CA LEU A 211 -0.86 -9.87 42.30
C LEU A 211 -1.16 -11.29 42.82
N VAL A 212 -0.52 -12.33 42.27
CA VAL A 212 -0.67 -13.75 42.68
C VAL A 212 0.66 -14.30 43.16
#